data_AF-A0A1Y3XNH9-F1
#
_entry.id   AF-A0A1Y3XNH9-F1
#
_cell.length_a   1.000
_cell.length_b   1.000
_cell.length_c   1.000
_cell.angle_alpha   90.00
_cell.angle_beta   90.00
_cell.angle_gamma   90.00
#
_symmetry.space_group_name_H-M   'P 1'
#
loop_
_entity.id
_entity.type
_entity.pdbx_description
1 polymer ?
#
loop_
_entity_poly.entity_id
_entity_poly.type
_entity_poly.pdbx_seq_one_letter_code
_entity_poly.pdbx_strand_id
1 'polypeptide(L)'
;MADKEYMRKHKESFPVVAICYDFDKTLSPDDMQAQGYIQSVGYDIPDFWRKSNDLASDNEMDQNLAYMFTMKQESEGKVLFTKDTLEKYGASVELFPGVEEWFERIREYGTEKNVIVEHYIISSGLKEMIEGTSVAKAGAFEKIYASSFYYNDNGVAVWPAQVVNYTNKTQFLFRIEKGVLDINDPAVNESFSPEEMRVPFRNMIYIGDSDTDIPCMKLVNSYGGHSIGVYNAKTKDKSKVYKMMRDGRIKYFAPADYTEGTELDGLVKSIIDRTAANEALEALHYKYKIERIKADKGSNDEARKKTDLLIALENSRSFTTTHNVIEKLQAIDEWSFDEKEILFETAYNNSQVRYILKDLDVANFYKKLLKSVRAMTPTIQKIKDLLENDN
;
A
#
# COMPACT_ATOMS: atom_id res chain seq x y z
N MET A 1 18.96 30.29 0.76
CA MET A 1 17.61 29.79 0.47
C MET A 1 16.96 29.59 1.82
N ALA A 2 15.85 30.26 2.12
CA ALA A 2 15.11 29.95 3.34
C ALA A 2 14.72 28.47 3.28
N ASP A 3 14.94 27.71 4.36
CA ASP A 3 14.51 26.33 4.45
C ASP A 3 12.99 26.29 4.23
N LYS A 4 12.56 25.88 3.04
CA LYS A 4 11.15 25.70 2.74
C LYS A 4 10.68 24.55 3.61
N GLU A 5 9.89 24.85 4.62
CA GLU A 5 9.28 23.85 5.48
C GLU A 5 8.22 23.09 4.66
N TYR A 6 8.41 21.77 4.52
CA TYR A 6 7.48 20.91 3.80
C TYR A 6 6.40 20.39 4.77
N MET A 7 5.14 20.58 4.41
CA MET A 7 4.01 20.00 5.14
C MET A 7 3.90 18.52 4.79
N ARG A 8 4.12 17.65 5.79
CA ARG A 8 4.00 16.19 5.66
C ARG A 8 2.80 15.69 6.46
N LYS A 9 2.15 14.64 5.94
CA LYS A 9 1.14 13.90 6.67
C LYS A 9 1.78 12.73 7.41
N HIS A 10 1.26 12.43 8.59
CA HIS A 10 1.77 11.35 9.43
C HIS A 10 0.67 10.34 9.72
N LYS A 11 1.07 9.18 10.23
CA LYS A 11 0.13 8.15 10.67
C LYS A 11 -0.82 8.72 11.73
N GLU A 12 -2.10 8.41 11.57
CA GLU A 12 -3.18 8.89 12.44
C GLU A 12 -3.63 7.81 13.42
N SER A 13 -4.48 8.20 14.37
CA SER A 13 -5.12 7.28 15.31
C SER A 13 -6.12 6.33 14.64
N PHE A 14 -6.77 6.80 13.56
CA PHE A 14 -7.65 6.00 12.72
C PHE A 14 -6.93 5.56 11.45
N PRO A 15 -7.23 4.35 10.93
CA PRO A 15 -6.70 3.90 9.65
C PRO A 15 -7.15 4.81 8.52
N VAL A 16 -6.31 4.93 7.50
CA VAL A 16 -6.53 5.84 6.37
C VAL A 16 -6.62 5.04 5.09
N VAL A 17 -7.67 5.29 4.33
CA VAL A 17 -7.88 4.78 2.98
C VAL A 17 -7.61 5.92 1.99
N ALA A 18 -6.63 5.73 1.11
CA ALA A 18 -6.43 6.62 -0.01
C ALA A 18 -7.14 6.06 -1.24
N ILE A 19 -8.05 6.86 -1.81
CA ILE A 19 -8.67 6.56 -3.10
C ILE A 19 -8.01 7.44 -4.15
N CYS A 20 -7.26 6.79 -5.04
CA CYS A 20 -6.52 7.42 -6.13
C CYS A 20 -7.30 7.24 -7.43
N TYR A 21 -7.52 8.34 -8.14
CA TYR A 21 -8.27 8.35 -9.39
C TYR A 21 -7.38 8.80 -10.53
N ASP A 22 -7.48 8.15 -11.70
CA ASP A 22 -7.28 8.89 -12.94
C ASP A 22 -8.45 9.86 -13.17
N PHE A 23 -8.32 10.77 -14.13
CA PHE A 23 -9.34 11.80 -14.37
C PHE A 23 -10.13 11.54 -15.66
N ASP A 24 -9.46 11.62 -16.80
CA ASP A 24 -10.09 11.40 -18.11
C ASP A 24 -10.60 9.96 -18.20
N LYS A 25 -11.80 9.78 -18.76
CA LYS A 25 -12.52 8.49 -18.87
C LYS A 25 -12.77 7.74 -17.55
N THR A 26 -12.45 8.38 -16.41
CA THR A 26 -12.60 7.84 -15.05
C THR A 26 -13.60 8.67 -14.24
N LEU A 27 -13.34 9.97 -14.07
CA LEU A 27 -14.25 10.94 -13.46
C LEU A 27 -15.01 11.78 -14.50
N SER A 28 -14.39 11.97 -15.67
CA SER A 28 -14.96 12.60 -16.86
C SER A 28 -15.20 11.55 -17.95
N PRO A 29 -16.24 11.66 -18.80
CA PRO A 29 -16.49 10.70 -19.88
C PRO A 29 -15.49 10.79 -21.03
N ASP A 30 -14.86 11.95 -21.23
CA ASP A 30 -13.98 12.26 -22.35
C ASP A 30 -12.66 12.86 -21.88
N ASP A 31 -11.70 12.99 -22.81
CA ASP A 31 -10.44 13.68 -22.57
C ASP A 31 -10.72 15.18 -22.32
N MET A 32 -10.24 15.75 -21.21
CA MET A 32 -10.58 17.12 -20.80
C MET A 32 -10.24 18.17 -21.88
N GLN A 33 -9.16 17.97 -22.64
CA GLN A 33 -8.73 18.89 -23.70
C GLN A 33 -9.72 18.90 -24.87
N ALA A 34 -10.45 17.80 -25.08
CA ALA A 34 -11.47 17.67 -26.11
C ALA A 34 -12.78 18.40 -25.76
N GLN A 35 -12.93 18.87 -24.51
CA GLN A 35 -14.15 19.51 -24.00
C GLN A 35 -14.06 21.04 -24.08
N GLY A 36 -13.61 21.57 -25.23
CA GLY A 36 -13.68 23.00 -25.55
C GLY A 36 -12.35 23.60 -26.00
N TYR A 37 -11.23 23.17 -25.42
CA TYR A 37 -9.92 23.74 -25.77
C TYR A 37 -9.56 23.48 -27.24
N ILE A 38 -9.60 22.22 -27.69
CA ILE A 38 -9.18 21.85 -29.05
C ILE A 38 -9.98 22.62 -30.11
N GLN A 39 -11.28 22.79 -29.88
CA GLN A 39 -12.17 23.53 -30.78
C GLN A 39 -11.83 25.03 -30.79
N SER A 40 -11.46 25.61 -29.63
CA SER A 40 -11.10 27.02 -29.52
C SER A 40 -9.84 27.41 -30.33
N VAL A 41 -8.94 26.44 -30.57
CA VAL A 41 -7.75 26.64 -31.41
C VAL A 41 -7.96 26.26 -32.87
N GLY A 42 -9.22 26.00 -33.27
CA GLY A 42 -9.63 25.77 -34.65
C GLY A 42 -9.38 24.36 -35.16
N TYR A 43 -9.27 23.38 -34.27
CA TYR A 43 -9.07 21.97 -34.62
C TYR A 43 -10.32 21.14 -34.35
N ASP A 44 -10.50 20.09 -35.15
CA ASP A 44 -11.28 18.93 -34.69
C ASP A 44 -10.41 18.02 -33.80
N ILE A 45 -11.08 17.20 -32.98
CA ILE A 45 -10.41 16.35 -31.99
C ILE A 45 -9.45 15.35 -32.66
N PRO A 46 -9.84 14.60 -33.71
CA PRO A 46 -8.94 13.64 -34.36
C PRO A 46 -7.69 14.27 -34.97
N ASP A 47 -7.81 15.43 -35.63
CA ASP A 47 -6.69 16.09 -36.30
C ASP A 47 -5.70 16.68 -35.30
N PHE A 48 -6.18 17.20 -34.17
CA PHE A 48 -5.33 17.65 -33.09
C PHE A 48 -4.48 16.51 -32.52
N TRP A 49 -5.13 15.38 -32.19
CA TRP A 49 -4.41 14.22 -31.64
C TRP A 49 -3.48 13.58 -32.66
N ARG A 50 -3.86 13.52 -33.94
CA ARG A 50 -2.95 13.05 -35.01
C ARG A 50 -1.70 13.92 -35.05
N LYS A 51 -1.85 15.24 -35.11
CA LYS A 51 -0.71 16.17 -35.11
C LYS A 51 0.19 16.01 -33.88
N SER A 52 -0.39 15.91 -32.68
CA SER A 52 0.36 15.70 -31.45
C SER A 52 1.10 14.35 -31.42
N ASN A 53 0.46 13.29 -31.89
CA ASN A 53 1.03 11.95 -31.89
C ASN A 53 2.14 11.79 -32.94
N ASP A 54 1.95 12.38 -34.12
CA ASP A 54 2.97 12.43 -35.18
C ASP A 54 4.19 13.21 -34.69
N LEU A 55 3.98 14.38 -34.05
CA LEU A 55 5.04 15.15 -33.42
C LEU A 55 5.83 14.31 -32.40
N ALA A 56 5.13 13.54 -31.56
CA ALA A 56 5.76 12.67 -30.59
C ALA A 56 6.60 11.58 -31.24
N SER A 57 6.04 10.89 -32.23
CA SER A 57 6.69 9.80 -32.95
C SER A 57 7.91 10.27 -33.73
N ASP A 58 7.80 11.38 -34.45
CA ASP A 58 8.85 11.90 -35.34
C ASP A 58 10.07 12.45 -34.57
N ASN A 59 9.89 12.77 -33.29
CA ASN A 59 10.91 13.44 -32.46
C ASN A 59 11.25 12.70 -31.16
N GLU A 60 10.81 11.44 -31.01
CA GLU A 60 11.02 10.63 -29.79
C GLU A 60 10.55 11.33 -28.49
N MET A 61 9.46 12.11 -28.57
CA MET A 61 8.95 12.83 -27.42
C MET A 61 8.03 11.94 -26.57
N ASP A 62 8.00 12.21 -25.27
CA ASP A 62 6.88 11.75 -24.43
C ASP A 62 5.57 12.31 -24.99
N GLN A 63 4.54 11.47 -25.12
CA GLN A 63 3.26 11.88 -25.70
C GLN A 63 2.60 13.02 -24.92
N ASN A 64 2.82 13.10 -23.60
CA ASN A 64 2.31 14.20 -22.79
C ASN A 64 3.04 15.50 -23.07
N LEU A 65 4.37 15.45 -23.21
CA LEU A 65 5.15 16.61 -23.65
C LEU A 65 4.70 17.10 -25.03
N ALA A 66 4.45 16.17 -25.96
CA ALA A 66 4.01 16.51 -27.31
C ALA A 66 2.64 17.18 -27.33
N TYR A 67 1.64 16.68 -26.58
CA TYR A 67 0.33 17.33 -26.56
C TYR A 67 0.41 18.70 -25.86
N MET A 68 1.16 18.82 -24.76
CA MET A 68 1.30 20.09 -24.04
C MET A 68 1.97 21.16 -24.92
N PHE A 69 3.00 20.76 -25.66
CA PHE A 69 3.65 21.62 -26.64
C PHE A 69 2.69 22.01 -27.77
N THR A 70 1.97 21.03 -28.33
CA THR A 70 0.98 21.26 -29.41
C THR A 70 -0.13 22.21 -28.95
N MET A 71 -0.63 22.04 -27.72
CA MET A 71 -1.60 22.98 -27.14
C MET A 71 -1.03 24.40 -27.14
N LYS A 72 0.12 24.61 -26.51
CA LYS A 72 0.74 25.94 -26.44
C LYS A 72 0.95 26.54 -27.83
N GLN A 73 1.55 25.79 -28.75
CA GLN A 73 1.84 26.27 -30.10
C GLN A 73 0.57 26.67 -30.86
N GLU A 74 -0.48 25.85 -30.80
CA GLU A 74 -1.72 26.12 -31.54
C GLU A 74 -2.60 27.19 -30.92
N SER A 75 -2.34 27.56 -29.67
CA SER A 75 -2.98 28.72 -29.03
C SER A 75 -2.50 30.07 -29.59
N GLU A 76 -1.29 30.12 -30.16
CA GLU A 76 -0.66 31.38 -30.57
C GLU A 76 -1.51 32.12 -31.60
N GLY A 77 -1.84 33.39 -31.30
CA GLY A 77 -2.67 34.23 -32.16
C GLY A 77 -4.16 33.86 -32.18
N LYS A 78 -4.60 32.82 -31.44
CA LYS A 78 -5.99 32.35 -31.41
C LYS A 78 -6.62 32.49 -30.01
N VAL A 79 -5.92 32.02 -28.99
CA VAL A 79 -6.43 31.93 -27.61
C VAL A 79 -5.35 32.36 -26.63
N LEU A 80 -5.73 33.14 -25.61
CA LEU A 80 -4.80 33.49 -24.54
C LEU A 80 -4.56 32.29 -23.63
N PHE A 81 -3.39 31.66 -23.75
CA PHE A 81 -3.02 30.42 -23.05
C PHE A 81 -2.48 30.69 -21.65
N THR A 82 -3.37 31.08 -20.75
CA THR A 82 -3.07 31.40 -19.34
C THR A 82 -3.67 30.37 -18.39
N LYS A 83 -3.22 30.40 -17.13
CA LYS A 83 -3.77 29.56 -16.06
C LYS A 83 -5.29 29.71 -15.97
N ASP A 84 -5.78 30.94 -15.91
CA ASP A 84 -7.20 31.25 -15.78
C ASP A 84 -8.02 30.75 -16.97
N THR A 85 -7.47 30.78 -18.19
CA THR A 85 -8.14 30.23 -19.37
C THR A 85 -8.26 28.71 -19.29
N LEU A 86 -7.21 28.02 -18.85
CA LEU A 86 -7.25 26.57 -18.64
C LEU A 86 -8.22 26.19 -17.52
N GLU A 87 -8.25 26.92 -16.41
CA GLU A 87 -9.24 26.72 -15.33
C GLU A 87 -10.67 26.91 -15.84
N LYS A 88 -10.93 27.89 -16.73
CA LYS A 88 -12.25 28.09 -17.34
C LYS A 88 -12.69 26.92 -18.22
N TYR A 89 -11.79 26.35 -19.03
CA TYR A 89 -12.11 25.12 -19.77
C TYR A 89 -12.36 23.94 -18.82
N GLY A 90 -11.61 23.87 -17.73
CA GLY A 90 -11.84 22.92 -16.64
C GLY A 90 -13.23 23.01 -16.03
N ALA A 91 -13.74 24.22 -15.83
CA ALA A 91 -15.06 24.46 -15.26
C ALA A 91 -16.22 24.00 -16.15
N SER A 92 -15.97 23.80 -17.46
CA SER A 92 -16.96 23.27 -18.40
C SER A 92 -16.88 21.76 -18.64
N VAL A 93 -15.95 21.06 -17.98
CA VAL A 93 -15.80 19.61 -18.12
C VAL A 93 -17.04 18.89 -17.58
N GLU A 94 -17.61 17.99 -18.37
CA GLU A 94 -18.67 17.08 -17.94
C GLU A 94 -18.07 16.01 -17.02
N LEU A 95 -18.77 15.69 -15.93
CA LEU A 95 -18.40 14.61 -15.02
C LEU A 95 -19.39 13.46 -15.16
N PHE A 96 -18.95 12.25 -14.85
CA PHE A 96 -19.85 11.10 -14.78
C PHE A 96 -20.95 11.31 -13.71
N PRO A 97 -22.11 10.65 -13.85
CA PRO A 97 -23.20 10.77 -12.90
C PRO A 97 -22.76 10.50 -11.45
N GLY A 98 -23.18 11.37 -10.53
CA GLY A 98 -22.94 11.25 -9.08
C GLY A 98 -21.55 11.62 -8.59
N VAL A 99 -20.63 12.07 -9.47
CA VAL A 99 -19.27 12.46 -9.09
C VAL A 99 -19.26 13.66 -8.14
N GLU A 100 -20.20 14.60 -8.29
CA GLU A 100 -20.23 15.81 -7.47
C GLU A 100 -20.50 15.51 -5.98
N GLU A 101 -21.41 14.58 -5.70
CA GLU A 101 -21.77 14.17 -4.34
C GLU A 101 -20.89 13.04 -3.80
N TRP A 102 -20.13 12.37 -4.66
CA TRP A 102 -19.36 11.18 -4.33
C TRP A 102 -18.36 11.39 -3.19
N PHE A 103 -17.53 12.42 -3.27
CA PHE A 103 -16.37 12.57 -2.40
C PHE A 103 -16.76 12.76 -0.93
N GLU A 104 -17.73 13.63 -0.66
CA GLU A 104 -18.19 13.85 0.71
C GLU A 104 -18.94 12.64 1.24
N ARG A 105 -19.82 12.03 0.44
CA ARG A 105 -20.55 10.82 0.84
C ARG A 105 -19.64 9.67 1.25
N ILE A 106 -18.53 9.45 0.52
CA ILE A 106 -17.58 8.39 0.87
C ILE A 106 -16.74 8.78 2.11
N ARG A 107 -16.41 10.06 2.33
CA ARG A 107 -15.80 10.54 3.59
C ARG A 107 -16.71 10.32 4.80
N GLU A 108 -17.99 10.65 4.66
CA GLU A 108 -19.00 10.41 5.70
C GLU A 108 -19.08 8.93 6.04
N TYR A 109 -19.20 8.06 5.02
CA TYR A 109 -19.20 6.61 5.23
C TYR A 109 -17.92 6.12 5.92
N GLY A 110 -16.75 6.62 5.53
CA GLY A 110 -15.49 6.32 6.20
C GLY A 110 -15.53 6.68 7.69
N THR A 111 -16.03 7.88 8.00
CA THR A 111 -16.15 8.39 9.38
C THR A 111 -17.03 7.47 10.23
N GLU A 112 -18.16 7.00 9.69
CA GLU A 112 -19.04 6.02 10.37
C GLU A 112 -18.32 4.70 10.70
N LYS A 113 -17.29 4.35 9.94
CA LYS A 113 -16.48 3.13 10.13
C LYS A 113 -15.17 3.37 10.88
N ASN A 114 -14.96 4.57 11.43
CA ASN A 114 -13.69 4.99 12.03
C ASN A 114 -12.50 4.85 11.07
N VAL A 115 -12.71 5.20 9.80
CA VAL A 115 -11.69 5.20 8.74
C VAL A 115 -11.62 6.61 8.14
N ILE A 116 -10.43 7.17 8.05
CA ILE A 116 -10.22 8.45 7.34
C ILE A 116 -10.14 8.14 5.84
N VAL A 117 -10.99 8.75 5.04
CA VAL A 117 -10.94 8.63 3.57
C VAL A 117 -10.30 9.87 2.98
N GLU A 118 -9.28 9.66 2.16
CA GLU A 118 -8.55 10.70 1.44
C GLU A 118 -8.67 10.46 -0.08
N HIS A 119 -8.99 11.50 -0.83
CA HIS A 119 -9.13 11.42 -2.29
C HIS A 119 -7.98 12.11 -3.00
N TYR A 120 -7.42 11.44 -4.01
CA TYR A 120 -6.23 11.88 -4.73
C TYR A 120 -6.43 11.77 -6.24
N ILE A 121 -6.02 12.77 -7.00
CA ILE A 121 -5.92 12.66 -8.47
C ILE A 121 -4.49 12.29 -8.86
N ILE A 122 -4.36 11.30 -9.73
CA ILE A 122 -3.11 10.90 -10.40
C ILE A 122 -3.41 10.79 -11.91
N SER A 123 -3.26 11.90 -12.62
CA SER A 123 -3.69 12.02 -14.02
C SER A 123 -2.58 12.50 -14.94
N SER A 124 -2.62 12.06 -16.20
CA SER A 124 -1.76 12.60 -17.26
C SER A 124 -2.31 13.91 -17.86
N GLY A 125 -3.55 14.26 -17.57
CA GLY A 125 -4.20 15.50 -17.98
C GLY A 125 -3.61 16.75 -17.33
N LEU A 126 -4.22 17.90 -17.62
CA LEU A 126 -3.76 19.21 -17.13
C LEU A 126 -4.32 19.54 -15.75
N LYS A 127 -3.43 19.79 -14.81
CA LYS A 127 -3.74 20.15 -13.43
C LYS A 127 -4.67 21.36 -13.35
N GLU A 128 -4.41 22.38 -14.16
CA GLU A 128 -5.18 23.63 -14.15
C GLU A 128 -6.63 23.41 -14.62
N MET A 129 -6.84 22.52 -15.57
CA MET A 129 -8.20 22.14 -15.98
C MET A 129 -8.90 21.35 -14.86
N ILE A 130 -8.20 20.40 -14.23
CA ILE A 130 -8.77 19.64 -13.11
C ILE A 130 -9.11 20.57 -11.93
N GLU A 131 -8.23 21.51 -11.57
CA GLU A 131 -8.45 22.53 -10.54
C GLU A 131 -9.62 23.48 -10.87
N GLY A 132 -9.99 23.60 -12.15
CA GLY A 132 -11.15 24.37 -12.62
C GLY A 132 -12.50 23.69 -12.38
N THR A 133 -12.52 22.36 -12.19
CA THR A 133 -13.77 21.58 -12.03
C THR A 133 -14.53 21.92 -10.74
N SER A 134 -15.85 21.71 -10.75
CA SER A 134 -16.71 21.94 -9.58
C SER A 134 -16.22 21.18 -8.34
N VAL A 135 -15.85 19.91 -8.51
CA VAL A 135 -15.38 19.04 -7.42
C VAL A 135 -14.01 19.46 -6.86
N ALA A 136 -13.09 19.92 -7.70
CA ALA A 136 -11.81 20.44 -7.21
C ALA A 136 -12.00 21.76 -6.45
N LYS A 137 -12.84 22.67 -6.96
CA LYS A 137 -13.19 23.94 -6.27
C LYS A 137 -13.93 23.70 -4.96
N ALA A 138 -14.69 22.62 -4.84
CA ALA A 138 -15.33 22.18 -3.60
C ALA A 138 -14.35 21.57 -2.58
N GLY A 139 -13.06 21.43 -2.91
CA GLY A 139 -12.05 20.88 -2.00
C GLY A 139 -12.10 19.36 -1.88
N ALA A 140 -12.57 18.66 -2.92
CA ALA A 140 -12.72 17.20 -2.88
C ALA A 140 -11.41 16.43 -2.65
N PHE A 141 -10.26 16.98 -3.08
CA PHE A 141 -8.99 16.26 -3.17
C PHE A 141 -7.95 16.76 -2.18
N GLU A 142 -7.25 15.82 -1.53
CA GLU A 142 -6.08 16.09 -0.70
C GLU A 142 -4.88 16.55 -1.53
N LYS A 143 -4.74 15.97 -2.73
CA LYS A 143 -3.72 16.39 -3.70
C LYS A 143 -4.12 16.02 -5.12
N ILE A 144 -3.80 16.92 -6.05
CA ILE A 144 -3.89 16.71 -7.48
C ILE A 144 -2.46 16.59 -8.04
N TYR A 145 -2.11 15.39 -8.49
CA TYR A 145 -0.91 15.09 -9.26
C TYR A 145 -1.30 14.99 -10.73
N ALA A 146 -0.92 16.00 -11.50
CA ALA A 146 -1.22 16.11 -12.92
C ALA A 146 -0.14 16.93 -13.65
N SER A 147 -0.14 16.85 -14.97
CA SER A 147 0.75 17.66 -15.81
C SER A 147 0.38 19.14 -15.67
N SER A 148 1.35 20.05 -15.64
CA SER A 148 1.08 21.48 -15.41
C SER A 148 2.08 22.35 -16.14
N PHE A 149 1.72 23.60 -16.43
CA PHE A 149 2.64 24.57 -17.03
C PHE A 149 3.34 25.44 -15.98
N TYR A 150 4.51 25.94 -16.35
CA TYR A 150 5.16 27.11 -15.76
C TYR A 150 4.62 28.35 -16.47
N TYR A 151 4.29 29.38 -15.70
CA TYR A 151 3.69 30.62 -16.18
C TYR A 151 4.65 31.79 -15.95
N ASN A 152 4.69 32.73 -16.89
CA ASN A 152 5.43 33.98 -16.72
C ASN A 152 4.68 34.99 -15.83
N ASP A 153 5.28 36.17 -15.60
CA ASP A 153 4.70 37.24 -14.77
C ASP A 153 3.34 37.76 -15.26
N ASN A 154 3.01 37.53 -16.54
CA ASN A 154 1.72 37.88 -17.14
C ASN A 154 0.71 36.72 -17.08
N GLY A 155 1.03 35.62 -16.39
CA GLY A 155 0.18 34.45 -16.25
C GLY A 155 0.05 33.58 -17.50
N VAL A 156 0.90 33.78 -18.51
CA VAL A 156 0.90 33.02 -19.78
C VAL A 156 1.80 31.78 -19.65
N ALA A 157 1.31 30.62 -20.08
CA ALA A 157 2.06 29.37 -20.03
C ALA A 157 3.26 29.41 -20.97
N VAL A 158 4.43 29.03 -20.45
CA VAL A 158 5.72 29.09 -21.16
C VAL A 158 6.23 27.69 -21.51
N TRP A 159 6.20 26.79 -20.52
CA TRP A 159 6.87 25.48 -20.58
C TRP A 159 6.18 24.47 -19.64
N PRO A 160 6.15 23.15 -19.93
CA PRO A 160 5.69 22.15 -18.97
C PRO A 160 6.50 22.18 -17.67
N ALA A 161 5.87 22.53 -16.55
CA ALA A 161 6.48 22.50 -15.22
C ALA A 161 6.53 21.09 -14.63
N GLN A 162 5.49 20.30 -14.88
CA GLN A 162 5.38 18.90 -14.48
C GLN A 162 4.72 18.13 -15.62
N VAL A 163 5.18 16.90 -15.83
CA VAL A 163 4.62 16.00 -16.83
C VAL A 163 4.36 14.68 -16.15
N VAL A 164 3.11 14.21 -16.19
CA VAL A 164 2.71 12.95 -15.58
C VAL A 164 2.42 11.93 -16.67
N ASN A 165 3.21 10.86 -16.70
CA ASN A 165 3.09 9.77 -17.66
C ASN A 165 2.87 8.43 -16.94
N TYR A 166 2.57 7.38 -17.71
CA TYR A 166 2.21 6.07 -17.17
C TYR A 166 3.24 5.45 -16.22
N THR A 167 4.54 5.76 -16.37
CA THR A 167 5.58 5.27 -15.46
C THR A 167 5.64 6.12 -14.20
N ASN A 168 5.68 7.44 -14.34
CA ASN A 168 5.87 8.32 -13.20
C ASN A 168 4.59 8.47 -12.34
N LYS A 169 3.40 8.10 -12.82
CA LYS A 169 2.20 8.00 -11.97
C LYS A 169 2.47 7.17 -10.70
N THR A 170 3.31 6.14 -10.80
CA THR A 170 3.66 5.26 -9.67
C THR A 170 4.41 5.97 -8.53
N GLN A 171 5.21 7.02 -8.81
CA GLN A 171 5.91 7.74 -7.73
C GLN A 171 4.94 8.43 -6.78
N PHE A 172 3.76 8.86 -7.27
CA PHE A 172 2.77 9.54 -6.45
C PHE A 172 2.11 8.59 -5.45
N LEU A 173 2.00 7.30 -5.78
CA LEU A 173 1.55 6.29 -4.81
C LEU A 173 2.52 6.15 -3.64
N PHE A 174 3.82 6.12 -3.89
CA PHE A 174 4.83 6.10 -2.81
C PHE A 174 4.83 7.39 -1.97
N ARG A 175 4.54 8.54 -2.59
CA ARG A 175 4.36 9.82 -1.87
C ARG A 175 3.15 9.79 -0.94
N ILE A 176 2.02 9.29 -1.43
CA ILE A 176 0.80 9.12 -0.64
C ILE A 176 1.04 8.12 0.50
N GLU A 177 1.72 7.00 0.23
CA GLU A 177 2.05 5.99 1.24
C GLU A 177 2.79 6.59 2.43
N LYS A 178 3.80 7.44 2.15
CA LYS A 178 4.65 8.09 3.15
C LYS A 178 4.07 9.38 3.71
N GLY A 179 3.00 9.92 3.13
CA GLY A 179 2.46 11.23 3.48
C GLY A 179 3.32 12.42 3.02
N VAL A 180 4.22 12.22 2.06
CA VAL A 180 5.15 13.23 1.53
C VAL A 180 4.58 13.81 0.24
N LEU A 181 3.56 14.67 0.38
CA LEU A 181 2.71 15.05 -0.75
C LEU A 181 3.32 16.09 -1.71
N ASP A 182 4.24 16.95 -1.27
CA ASP A 182 4.92 17.91 -2.14
C ASP A 182 5.88 17.15 -3.09
N ILE A 183 5.74 17.40 -4.39
CA ILE A 183 6.55 16.77 -5.46
C ILE A 183 8.05 17.08 -5.35
N ASN A 184 8.40 18.21 -4.72
CA ASN A 184 9.78 18.65 -4.55
C ASN A 184 10.36 18.25 -3.17
N ASP A 185 9.58 17.62 -2.30
CA ASP A 185 10.09 17.13 -1.01
C ASP A 185 10.93 15.86 -1.24
N PRO A 186 12.24 15.88 -0.91
CA PRO A 186 13.13 14.74 -1.11
C PRO A 186 12.88 13.58 -0.13
N ALA A 187 12.11 13.79 0.95
CA ALA A 187 11.88 12.76 1.95
C ALA A 187 11.08 11.56 1.46
N VAL A 188 10.48 11.62 0.27
CA VAL A 188 9.95 10.42 -0.39
C VAL A 188 11.03 9.34 -0.55
N ASN A 189 12.31 9.70 -0.59
CA ASN A 189 13.43 8.76 -0.69
C ASN A 189 13.94 8.25 0.67
N GLU A 190 13.46 8.81 1.78
CA GLU A 190 13.85 8.36 3.12
C GLU A 190 13.22 6.99 3.43
N SER A 191 13.85 6.26 4.34
CA SER A 191 13.34 4.95 4.80
C SER A 191 12.28 5.15 5.87
N PHE A 192 11.09 4.59 5.66
CA PHE A 192 9.99 4.59 6.62
C PHE A 192 9.73 3.16 7.06
N SER A 193 9.56 2.95 8.35
CA SER A 193 9.11 1.65 8.85
C SER A 193 7.63 1.43 8.50
N PRO A 194 7.16 0.18 8.35
CA PRO A 194 5.74 -0.10 8.11
C PRO A 194 4.81 0.53 9.16
N GLU A 195 5.31 0.69 10.39
CA GLU A 195 4.58 1.27 11.50
C GLU A 195 4.40 2.79 11.38
N GLU A 196 5.22 3.48 10.59
CA GLU A 196 5.22 4.94 10.39
C GLU A 196 4.47 5.37 9.12
N MET A 197 4.15 4.42 8.24
CA MET A 197 3.46 4.72 6.98
C MET A 197 2.12 5.43 7.24
N ARG A 198 1.90 6.52 6.48
CA ARG A 198 0.66 7.31 6.49
C ARG A 198 -0.49 6.49 5.93
N VAL A 199 -0.31 5.94 4.73
CA VAL A 199 -1.29 5.07 4.05
C VAL A 199 -0.58 3.83 3.51
N PRO A 200 -0.55 2.70 4.24
CA PRO A 200 -0.02 1.45 3.69
C PRO A 200 -0.70 1.11 2.35
N PHE A 201 0.06 0.60 1.35
CA PHE A 201 -0.50 0.23 0.04
C PHE A 201 -1.74 -0.67 0.09
N ARG A 202 -1.82 -1.56 1.08
CA ARG A 202 -2.99 -2.42 1.33
C ARG A 202 -4.29 -1.65 1.60
N ASN A 203 -4.20 -0.38 1.97
CA ASN A 203 -5.32 0.52 2.22
C ASN A 203 -5.56 1.49 1.05
N MET A 204 -4.89 1.29 -0.09
CA MET A 204 -5.10 2.08 -1.30
C MET A 204 -6.14 1.45 -2.20
N ILE A 205 -7.03 2.29 -2.72
CA ILE A 205 -7.92 2.00 -3.82
C ILE A 205 -7.44 2.79 -5.04
N TYR A 206 -7.22 2.14 -6.17
CA TYR A 206 -6.90 2.83 -7.43
C TYR A 206 -8.02 2.62 -8.43
N ILE A 207 -8.60 3.71 -8.93
CA ILE A 207 -9.71 3.72 -9.89
C ILE A 207 -9.22 4.36 -11.17
N GLY A 208 -9.34 3.64 -12.28
CA GLY A 208 -8.97 4.13 -13.61
C GLY A 208 -9.60 3.31 -14.72
N ASP A 209 -9.70 3.86 -15.92
CA ASP A 209 -10.19 3.11 -17.09
C ASP A 209 -9.04 2.62 -17.98
N SER A 210 -7.83 3.18 -17.81
CA SER A 210 -6.86 3.25 -18.89
C SER A 210 -5.75 2.19 -18.86
N ASP A 211 -5.17 1.91 -20.03
CA ASP A 211 -3.95 1.09 -20.12
C ASP A 211 -2.74 1.81 -19.48
N THR A 212 -2.77 3.14 -19.39
CA THR A 212 -1.69 3.94 -18.78
C THR A 212 -1.70 3.84 -17.26
N ASP A 213 -2.82 3.44 -16.65
CA ASP A 213 -2.94 3.19 -15.21
C ASP A 213 -2.50 1.79 -14.78
N ILE A 214 -2.28 0.88 -15.72
CA ILE A 214 -1.90 -0.50 -15.44
C ILE A 214 -0.69 -0.62 -14.49
N PRO A 215 0.40 0.17 -14.63
CA PRO A 215 1.52 0.13 -13.68
C PRO A 215 1.08 0.43 -12.24
N CYS A 216 0.22 1.43 -12.05
CA CYS A 216 -0.32 1.81 -10.73
C CYS A 216 -1.26 0.73 -10.19
N MET A 217 -2.20 0.25 -11.00
CA MET A 217 -3.15 -0.80 -10.61
C MET A 217 -2.44 -2.08 -10.20
N LYS A 218 -1.42 -2.50 -10.98
CA LYS A 218 -0.59 -3.66 -10.67
C LYS A 218 0.19 -3.45 -9.39
N LEU A 219 0.81 -2.29 -9.20
CA LEU A 219 1.56 -1.96 -8.00
C LEU A 219 0.67 -2.05 -6.75
N VAL A 220 -0.48 -1.38 -6.76
CA VAL A 220 -1.44 -1.41 -5.66
C VAL A 220 -1.89 -2.84 -5.35
N ASN A 221 -2.22 -3.65 -6.38
CA ASN A 221 -2.59 -5.05 -6.18
C ASN A 221 -1.47 -5.90 -5.56
N SER A 222 -0.22 -5.74 -6.03
CA SER A 222 0.93 -6.50 -5.55
C SER A 222 1.22 -6.27 -4.07
N TYR A 223 0.87 -5.09 -3.55
CA TYR A 223 1.01 -4.73 -2.14
C TYR A 223 -0.30 -4.84 -1.33
N GLY A 224 -1.28 -5.58 -1.86
CA GLY A 224 -2.50 -5.97 -1.13
C GLY A 224 -3.66 -4.99 -1.22
N GLY A 225 -3.52 -3.88 -1.95
CA GLY A 225 -4.57 -2.90 -2.17
C GLY A 225 -5.60 -3.35 -3.21
N HIS A 226 -6.37 -2.38 -3.71
CA HIS A 226 -7.56 -2.64 -4.52
C HIS A 226 -7.58 -1.79 -5.79
N SER A 227 -7.30 -2.40 -6.93
CA SER A 227 -7.53 -1.76 -8.24
C SER A 227 -8.95 -2.03 -8.76
N ILE A 228 -9.57 -0.99 -9.29
CA ILE A 228 -10.90 -1.00 -9.87
C ILE A 228 -10.80 -0.42 -11.29
N GLY A 229 -11.02 -1.26 -12.30
CA GLY A 229 -11.18 -0.81 -13.67
C GLY A 229 -12.58 -0.25 -13.90
N VAL A 230 -12.72 1.00 -14.36
CA VAL A 230 -14.04 1.56 -14.70
C VAL A 230 -14.31 1.52 -16.21
N TYR A 231 -15.59 1.44 -16.58
CA TYR A 231 -16.02 1.49 -17.98
C TYR A 231 -17.27 2.38 -18.11
N ASN A 232 -17.45 3.01 -19.26
CA ASN A 232 -18.58 3.91 -19.48
C ASN A 232 -19.93 3.15 -19.44
N ALA A 233 -20.79 3.53 -18.50
CA ALA A 233 -22.09 2.90 -18.28
C ALA A 233 -23.05 3.04 -19.47
N LYS A 234 -22.91 4.11 -20.27
CA LYS A 234 -23.74 4.38 -21.46
C LYS A 234 -23.38 3.44 -22.60
N THR A 235 -22.09 3.28 -22.90
CA THR A 235 -21.63 2.40 -24.00
C THR A 235 -21.65 0.93 -23.61
N LYS A 236 -21.52 0.63 -22.31
CA LYS A 236 -21.44 -0.73 -21.74
C LYS A 236 -20.30 -1.57 -22.33
N ASP A 237 -19.29 -0.92 -22.92
CA ASP A 237 -18.14 -1.63 -23.45
C ASP A 237 -17.25 -2.11 -22.30
N LYS A 238 -17.27 -3.43 -22.07
CA LYS A 238 -16.47 -4.10 -21.04
C LYS A 238 -15.20 -4.73 -21.60
N SER A 239 -14.91 -4.58 -22.90
CA SER A 239 -13.80 -5.27 -23.55
C SER A 239 -12.45 -5.00 -22.86
N LYS A 240 -12.19 -3.75 -22.52
CA LYS A 240 -10.95 -3.29 -21.86
C LYS A 240 -10.82 -3.84 -20.45
N VAL A 241 -11.85 -3.69 -19.61
CA VAL A 241 -11.82 -4.21 -18.23
C VAL A 241 -11.75 -5.75 -18.20
N TYR A 242 -12.39 -6.45 -19.15
CA TYR A 242 -12.26 -7.91 -19.28
C TYR A 242 -10.85 -8.34 -19.65
N LYS A 243 -10.20 -7.63 -20.57
CA LYS A 243 -8.79 -7.89 -20.90
C LYS A 243 -7.89 -7.64 -19.69
N MET A 244 -8.04 -6.50 -19.02
CA MET A 244 -7.24 -6.16 -17.83
C MET A 244 -7.42 -7.18 -16.70
N MET A 245 -8.65 -7.65 -16.47
CA MET A 245 -8.94 -8.68 -15.46
C MET A 245 -8.29 -10.02 -15.83
N ARG A 246 -8.39 -10.44 -17.11
CA ARG A 246 -7.78 -11.69 -17.61
C ARG A 246 -6.26 -11.68 -17.48
N ASP A 247 -5.65 -10.53 -17.73
CA ASP A 247 -4.20 -10.32 -17.59
C ASP A 247 -3.76 -10.15 -16.12
N GLY A 248 -4.69 -10.22 -15.15
CA GLY A 248 -4.39 -10.05 -13.72
C GLY A 248 -3.94 -8.63 -13.35
N ARG A 249 -4.31 -7.62 -14.16
CA ARG A 249 -3.91 -6.21 -13.97
C ARG A 249 -4.84 -5.46 -13.02
N ILE A 250 -6.12 -5.82 -13.02
CA ILE A 250 -7.13 -5.29 -12.08
C ILE A 250 -7.72 -6.40 -11.22
N LYS A 251 -8.27 -6.03 -10.07
CA LYS A 251 -8.94 -6.96 -9.15
C LYS A 251 -10.46 -6.89 -9.25
N TYR A 252 -10.98 -5.71 -9.52
CA TYR A 252 -12.41 -5.45 -9.68
C TYR A 252 -12.64 -4.57 -10.90
N PHE A 253 -13.89 -4.54 -11.37
CA PHE A 253 -14.35 -3.54 -12.32
C PHE A 253 -15.79 -3.15 -12.02
N ALA A 254 -16.17 -1.94 -12.40
CA ALA A 254 -17.51 -1.39 -12.18
C ALA A 254 -17.83 -0.36 -13.27
N PRO A 255 -19.12 -0.06 -13.54
CA PRO A 255 -19.48 1.07 -14.39
C PRO A 255 -18.99 2.38 -13.75
N ALA A 256 -18.58 3.36 -14.57
CA ALA A 256 -18.30 4.73 -14.16
C ALA A 256 -19.61 5.47 -13.86
N ASP A 257 -20.25 5.06 -12.77
CA ASP A 257 -21.48 5.64 -12.22
C ASP A 257 -21.30 5.75 -10.71
N TYR A 258 -21.10 6.98 -10.25
CA TYR A 258 -20.75 7.34 -8.89
C TYR A 258 -22.00 7.70 -8.07
N THR A 259 -23.20 7.42 -8.58
CA THR A 259 -24.44 7.64 -7.82
C THR A 259 -24.54 6.68 -6.63
N GLU A 260 -25.25 7.08 -5.58
CA GLU A 260 -25.39 6.27 -4.37
C GLU A 260 -26.12 4.93 -4.66
N GLY A 261 -25.61 3.84 -4.09
CA GLY A 261 -26.22 2.51 -4.24
C GLY A 261 -25.88 1.78 -5.54
N THR A 262 -25.02 2.35 -6.40
CA THR A 262 -24.50 1.65 -7.59
C THR A 262 -23.43 0.62 -7.24
N GLU A 263 -23.03 -0.15 -8.25
CA GLU A 263 -21.96 -1.15 -8.14
C GLU A 263 -20.65 -0.54 -7.63
N LEU A 264 -20.27 0.66 -8.10
CA LEU A 264 -19.02 1.30 -7.70
C LEU A 264 -19.08 1.81 -6.24
N ASP A 265 -20.19 2.43 -5.86
CA ASP A 265 -20.45 2.91 -4.49
C ASP A 265 -20.41 1.76 -3.48
N GLY A 266 -21.15 0.67 -3.76
CA GLY A 266 -21.15 -0.51 -2.90
C GLY A 266 -19.79 -1.20 -2.82
N LEU A 267 -19.04 -1.25 -3.92
CA LEU A 267 -17.69 -1.85 -3.95
C LEU A 267 -16.70 -1.06 -3.09
N VAL A 268 -16.66 0.27 -3.21
CA VAL A 268 -15.76 1.12 -2.43
C VAL A 268 -16.10 1.05 -0.94
N LYS A 269 -17.40 1.12 -0.59
CA LYS A 269 -17.87 0.94 0.81
C LYS A 269 -17.46 -0.42 1.39
N SER A 270 -17.56 -1.50 0.60
CA SER A 270 -17.11 -2.84 1.02
C SER A 270 -15.60 -2.92 1.24
N ILE A 271 -14.80 -2.19 0.45
CA ILE A 271 -13.35 -2.12 0.67
C ILE A 271 -13.03 -1.35 1.95
N ILE A 272 -13.74 -0.25 2.24
CA ILE A 272 -13.59 0.52 3.49
C ILE A 272 -13.90 -0.36 4.71
N ASP A 273 -15.01 -1.11 4.68
CA ASP A 273 -15.36 -2.06 5.76
C ASP A 273 -14.26 -3.11 5.99
N ARG A 274 -13.70 -3.64 4.90
CA ARG A 274 -12.57 -4.57 4.96
C ARG A 274 -11.32 -3.91 5.54
N THR A 275 -11.00 -2.69 5.16
CA THR A 275 -9.85 -1.96 5.70
C THR A 275 -10.00 -1.74 7.20
N ALA A 276 -11.18 -1.34 7.68
CA ALA A 276 -11.43 -1.19 9.11
C ALA A 276 -11.16 -2.49 9.89
N ALA A 277 -11.67 -3.62 9.39
CA ALA A 277 -11.45 -4.93 10.00
C ALA A 277 -9.97 -5.38 9.94
N ASN A 278 -9.31 -5.17 8.81
CA ASN A 278 -7.91 -5.54 8.62
C ASN A 278 -6.97 -4.72 9.52
N GLU A 279 -7.17 -3.41 9.62
CA GLU A 279 -6.30 -2.55 10.42
C GLU A 279 -6.45 -2.80 11.93
N ALA A 280 -7.62 -3.27 12.38
CA ALA A 280 -7.78 -3.77 13.75
C ALA A 280 -6.87 -4.99 14.03
N LEU A 281 -6.71 -5.89 13.06
CA LEU A 281 -5.80 -7.03 13.17
C LEU A 281 -4.32 -6.61 13.07
N GLU A 282 -3.99 -5.69 12.17
CA GLU A 282 -2.63 -5.14 12.04
C GLU A 282 -2.20 -4.43 13.33
N ALA A 283 -3.08 -3.68 13.98
CA ALA A 283 -2.81 -3.05 15.27
C ALA A 283 -2.46 -4.09 16.35
N LEU A 284 -3.16 -5.23 16.40
CA LEU A 284 -2.83 -6.34 17.30
C LEU A 284 -1.48 -6.97 16.94
N HIS A 285 -1.22 -7.19 15.65
CA HIS A 285 0.06 -7.73 15.18
C HIS A 285 1.23 -6.84 15.63
N TYR A 286 1.15 -5.52 15.43
CA TYR A 286 2.18 -4.59 15.85
C TYR A 286 2.34 -4.54 17.37
N LYS A 287 1.24 -4.62 18.12
CA LYS A 287 1.28 -4.73 19.59
C LYS A 287 2.10 -5.95 20.03
N TYR A 288 1.82 -7.13 19.47
CA TYR A 288 2.56 -8.36 19.79
C TYR A 288 4.02 -8.30 19.34
N LYS A 289 4.31 -7.68 18.18
CA LYS A 289 5.67 -7.47 17.70
C LYS A 289 6.48 -6.58 18.67
N ILE A 290 5.90 -5.49 19.15
CA ILE A 290 6.55 -4.59 20.12
C ILE A 290 6.75 -5.30 21.46
N GLU A 291 5.76 -6.06 21.94
CA GLU A 291 5.86 -6.87 23.15
C GLU A 291 7.02 -7.88 23.05
N ARG A 292 7.10 -8.62 21.94
CA ARG A 292 8.21 -9.54 21.66
C ARG A 292 9.56 -8.82 21.67
N ILE A 293 9.69 -7.67 20.98
CA ILE A 293 10.94 -6.89 20.95
C ILE A 293 11.34 -6.42 22.36
N LYS A 294 10.38 -6.06 23.21
CA LYS A 294 10.66 -5.68 24.61
C LYS A 294 11.11 -6.88 25.45
N ALA A 295 10.44 -8.02 25.32
CA ALA A 295 10.86 -9.27 25.96
C ALA A 295 12.26 -9.68 25.49
N ASP A 296 12.53 -9.55 24.19
CA ASP A 296 13.82 -9.81 23.57
C ASP A 296 14.90 -8.92 24.19
N LYS A 297 14.68 -7.61 24.33
CA LYS A 297 15.66 -6.70 24.97
C LYS A 297 15.94 -7.01 26.45
N GLY A 298 14.99 -7.65 27.15
CA GLY A 298 15.17 -8.13 28.52
C GLY A 298 15.92 -9.46 28.64
N SER A 299 16.08 -10.19 27.53
CA SER A 299 16.77 -11.48 27.46
C SER A 299 18.11 -11.32 26.74
N ASN A 300 19.22 -11.79 27.32
CA ASN A 300 20.47 -11.92 26.56
C ASN A 300 20.32 -12.98 25.44
N ASP A 301 21.15 -12.93 24.39
CA ASP A 301 21.05 -13.86 23.25
C ASP A 301 21.23 -15.33 23.66
N GLU A 302 21.90 -15.58 24.79
CA GLU A 302 22.07 -16.91 25.36
C GLU A 302 20.75 -17.45 25.95
N ALA A 303 19.99 -16.63 26.68
CA ALA A 303 18.70 -16.97 27.26
C ALA A 303 17.63 -17.20 26.18
N ARG A 304 17.72 -16.50 25.03
CA ARG A 304 16.87 -16.80 23.88
C ARG A 304 17.18 -18.18 23.29
N LYS A 305 18.47 -18.49 23.07
CA LYS A 305 18.90 -19.81 22.60
C LYS A 305 18.47 -20.93 23.56
N LYS A 306 18.56 -20.70 24.87
CA LYS A 306 18.07 -21.63 25.90
C LYS A 306 16.56 -21.86 25.73
N THR A 307 15.78 -20.79 25.66
CA THR A 307 14.32 -20.85 25.49
C THR A 307 13.92 -21.58 24.20
N ASP A 308 14.55 -21.28 23.06
CA ASP A 308 14.27 -21.92 21.78
C ASP A 308 14.55 -23.44 21.83
N LEU A 309 15.62 -23.85 22.51
CA LEU A 309 15.97 -25.26 22.68
C LEU A 309 15.02 -25.98 23.64
N LEU A 310 14.55 -25.32 24.69
CA LEU A 310 13.51 -25.87 25.59
C LEU A 310 12.21 -26.13 24.81
N ILE A 311 11.75 -25.14 24.04
CA ILE A 311 10.55 -25.26 23.20
C ILE A 311 10.73 -26.34 22.13
N ALA A 312 11.92 -26.44 21.52
CA ALA A 312 12.22 -27.46 20.52
C ALA A 312 12.21 -28.88 21.11
N LEU A 313 12.69 -29.04 22.35
CA LEU A 313 12.66 -30.32 23.05
C LEU A 313 11.23 -30.70 23.43
N GLU A 314 10.45 -29.75 23.97
CA GLU A 314 9.05 -29.94 24.34
C GLU A 314 8.18 -30.33 23.14
N ASN A 315 8.42 -29.69 21.99
CA ASN A 315 7.69 -29.96 20.76
C ASN A 315 8.28 -31.09 19.91
N SER A 316 9.31 -31.80 20.39
CA SER A 316 9.92 -32.87 19.60
C SER A 316 8.91 -34.00 19.33
N ARG A 317 8.74 -34.36 18.05
CA ARG A 317 7.81 -35.39 17.56
C ARG A 317 8.49 -36.63 16.99
N SER A 318 9.83 -36.70 17.02
CA SER A 318 10.57 -37.85 16.54
C SER A 318 11.87 -38.03 17.32
N PHE A 319 12.37 -39.26 17.42
CA PHE A 319 13.64 -39.55 18.09
C PHE A 319 14.81 -38.79 17.46
N THR A 320 14.88 -38.74 16.12
CA THR A 320 15.92 -37.97 15.42
C THR A 320 15.90 -36.48 15.77
N THR A 321 14.71 -35.87 15.85
CA THR A 321 14.59 -34.48 16.29
C THR A 321 15.04 -34.30 17.73
N THR A 322 14.69 -35.23 18.62
CA THR A 322 15.10 -35.17 20.03
C THR A 322 16.63 -35.24 20.16
N HIS A 323 17.31 -36.16 19.49
CA HIS A 323 18.78 -36.24 19.52
C HIS A 323 19.44 -34.95 19.04
N ASN A 324 18.98 -34.39 17.91
CA ASN A 324 19.52 -33.14 17.37
C ASN A 324 19.34 -31.94 18.32
N VAL A 325 18.24 -31.91 19.08
CA VAL A 325 18.00 -30.86 20.10
C VAL A 325 18.87 -31.11 21.33
N ILE A 326 19.00 -32.36 21.77
CA ILE A 326 19.85 -32.76 22.91
C ILE A 326 21.32 -32.43 22.65
N GLU A 327 21.84 -32.67 21.45
CA GLU A 327 23.21 -32.28 21.05
C GLU A 327 23.45 -30.78 21.27
N LYS A 328 22.49 -29.94 20.87
CA LYS A 328 22.58 -28.49 21.05
C LYS A 328 22.43 -28.08 22.52
N LEU A 329 21.58 -28.76 23.28
CA LEU A 329 21.41 -28.54 24.72
C LEU A 329 22.66 -28.91 25.52
N GLN A 330 23.42 -29.93 25.08
CA GLN A 330 24.66 -30.34 25.72
C GLN A 330 25.78 -29.30 25.62
N ALA A 331 25.74 -28.41 24.62
CA ALA A 331 26.69 -27.32 24.44
C ALA A 331 26.48 -26.15 25.43
N ILE A 332 25.44 -26.22 26.28
CA ILE A 332 25.11 -25.20 27.27
C ILE A 332 25.54 -25.71 28.66
N ASP A 333 26.41 -24.95 29.32
CA ASP A 333 27.01 -25.37 30.59
C ASP A 333 26.18 -24.99 31.82
N GLU A 334 25.43 -23.88 31.77
CA GLU A 334 24.68 -23.38 32.92
C GLU A 334 23.18 -23.26 32.62
N TRP A 335 22.38 -23.86 33.51
CA TRP A 335 20.93 -23.79 33.51
C TRP A 335 20.45 -23.27 34.87
N SER A 336 19.51 -22.33 34.86
CA SER A 336 18.82 -21.85 36.05
C SER A 336 17.95 -22.95 36.67
N PHE A 337 17.42 -22.69 37.86
CA PHE A 337 16.55 -23.65 38.54
C PHE A 337 15.26 -23.91 37.73
N ASP A 338 14.61 -22.84 37.26
CA ASP A 338 13.36 -22.94 36.51
C ASP A 338 13.53 -23.65 35.16
N GLU A 339 14.64 -23.37 34.44
CA GLU A 339 14.94 -24.06 33.18
C GLU A 339 15.20 -25.56 33.38
N LYS A 340 15.86 -25.93 34.49
CA LYS A 340 16.06 -27.35 34.85
C LYS A 340 14.72 -28.04 35.10
N GLU A 341 13.80 -27.39 35.80
CA GLU A 341 12.45 -27.96 36.01
C GLU A 341 11.75 -28.19 34.67
N ILE A 342 11.78 -27.23 33.74
CA ILE A 342 11.19 -27.39 32.40
C ILE A 342 11.80 -28.59 31.66
N LEU A 343 13.13 -28.77 31.71
CA LEU A 343 13.81 -29.91 31.08
C LEU A 343 13.34 -31.25 31.68
N PHE A 344 13.23 -31.36 33.00
CA PHE A 344 12.79 -32.60 33.65
C PHE A 344 11.29 -32.88 33.46
N GLU A 345 10.44 -31.85 33.48
CA GLU A 345 9.03 -31.96 33.13
C GLU A 345 8.85 -32.41 31.68
N THR A 346 9.63 -31.84 30.76
CA THR A 346 9.62 -32.25 29.35
C THR A 346 10.03 -33.71 29.19
N ALA A 347 11.08 -34.14 29.89
CA ALA A 347 11.53 -35.54 29.90
C ALA A 347 10.46 -36.53 30.39
N TYR A 348 9.61 -36.10 31.32
CA TYR A 348 8.58 -36.94 31.91
C TYR A 348 7.29 -36.97 31.09
N ASN A 349 6.88 -35.80 30.56
CA ASN A 349 5.60 -35.60 29.89
C ASN A 349 5.66 -35.83 28.38
N ASN A 350 6.78 -35.51 27.71
CA ASN A 350 6.95 -35.77 26.29
C ASN A 350 7.31 -37.25 26.08
N SER A 351 6.41 -37.99 25.43
CA SER A 351 6.57 -39.43 25.19
C SER A 351 7.81 -39.75 24.36
N GLN A 352 8.15 -38.95 23.35
CA GLN A 352 9.32 -39.16 22.51
C GLN A 352 10.60 -39.04 23.31
N VAL A 353 10.73 -38.00 24.14
CA VAL A 353 11.89 -37.80 25.01
C VAL A 353 11.98 -38.92 26.04
N ARG A 354 10.84 -39.29 26.66
CA ARG A 354 10.79 -40.34 27.67
C ARG A 354 11.21 -41.71 27.16
N TYR A 355 10.80 -42.08 25.94
CA TYR A 355 11.11 -43.39 25.37
C TYR A 355 12.61 -43.59 25.10
N ILE A 356 13.32 -42.52 24.79
CA ILE A 356 14.76 -42.56 24.49
C ILE A 356 15.62 -42.03 25.64
N LEU A 357 15.07 -41.90 26.84
CA LEU A 357 15.81 -41.39 28.02
C LEU A 357 17.11 -42.17 28.31
N LYS A 358 17.15 -43.44 27.92
CA LYS A 358 18.30 -44.33 28.12
C LYS A 358 19.30 -44.30 26.96
N ASP A 359 18.99 -43.63 25.86
CA ASP A 359 19.93 -43.47 24.75
C ASP A 359 21.13 -42.66 25.21
N LEU A 360 22.31 -43.00 24.69
CA LEU A 360 23.59 -42.60 25.27
C LEU A 360 23.71 -41.08 25.49
N ASP A 361 23.37 -40.28 24.48
CA ASP A 361 23.44 -38.82 24.51
C ASP A 361 22.37 -38.20 25.42
N VAL A 362 21.13 -38.70 25.36
CA VAL A 362 20.01 -38.24 26.17
C VAL A 362 20.24 -38.55 27.65
N ALA A 363 20.64 -39.79 27.97
CA ALA A 363 20.96 -40.23 29.31
C ALA A 363 22.14 -39.44 29.89
N ASN A 364 23.19 -39.20 29.09
CA ASN A 364 24.34 -38.42 29.53
C ASN A 364 23.96 -36.96 29.83
N PHE A 365 23.11 -36.35 29.01
CA PHE A 365 22.61 -35.00 29.24
C PHE A 365 21.83 -34.90 30.57
N TYR A 366 20.81 -35.74 30.77
CA TYR A 366 20.00 -35.69 32.00
C TYR A 366 20.78 -36.13 33.25
N LYS A 367 21.72 -37.07 33.14
CA LYS A 367 22.64 -37.41 34.25
C LYS A 367 23.57 -36.25 34.61
N LYS A 368 24.09 -35.50 33.62
CA LYS A 368 24.86 -34.25 33.87
C LYS A 368 23.97 -33.21 34.54
N LEU A 369 22.73 -33.05 34.07
CA LEU A 369 21.76 -32.11 34.62
C LEU A 369 21.44 -32.43 36.10
N LEU A 370 21.18 -33.70 36.42
CA LEU A 370 20.89 -34.20 37.78
C LEU A 370 21.99 -33.86 38.79
N LYS A 371 23.28 -33.94 38.39
CA LYS A 371 24.42 -33.57 39.25
C LYS A 371 24.42 -32.10 39.67
N SER A 372 23.74 -31.24 38.90
CA SER A 372 23.69 -29.80 39.10
C SER A 372 22.39 -29.31 39.77
N VAL A 373 21.50 -30.23 40.15
CA VAL A 373 20.23 -29.92 40.82
C VAL A 373 20.48 -29.69 42.32
N ARG A 374 19.93 -28.59 42.86
CA ARG A 374 20.06 -28.25 44.29
C ARG A 374 18.92 -28.82 45.17
N ALA A 375 17.76 -29.11 44.59
CA ALA A 375 16.59 -29.64 45.29
C ALA A 375 15.89 -30.71 44.44
N MET A 376 15.57 -31.86 45.04
CA MET A 376 14.86 -32.95 44.36
C MET A 376 13.35 -32.70 44.38
N THR A 377 12.76 -32.44 43.23
CA THR A 377 11.30 -32.40 43.07
C THR A 377 10.77 -33.78 42.68
N PRO A 378 9.46 -34.06 42.87
CA PRO A 378 8.87 -35.37 42.53
C PRO A 378 9.14 -35.81 41.09
N THR A 379 9.13 -34.88 40.13
CA THR A 379 9.41 -35.16 38.72
C THR A 379 10.88 -35.50 38.50
N ILE A 380 11.80 -34.77 39.13
CA ILE A 380 13.25 -35.06 39.07
C ILE A 380 13.55 -36.44 39.65
N GLN A 381 12.92 -36.80 40.77
CA GLN A 381 13.10 -38.12 41.37
C GLN A 381 12.62 -39.24 40.43
N LYS A 382 11.46 -39.06 39.77
CA LYS A 382 10.96 -40.03 38.78
C LYS A 382 11.90 -40.19 37.58
N ILE A 383 12.45 -39.10 37.06
CA ILE A 383 13.43 -39.18 35.96
C ILE A 383 14.71 -39.86 36.40
N LYS A 384 15.17 -39.60 37.63
CA LYS A 384 16.32 -40.31 38.22
C LYS A 384 16.06 -41.81 38.29
N ASP A 385 14.91 -42.22 38.83
CA ASP A 385 14.55 -43.63 38.94
C ASP A 385 14.44 -44.32 37.56
N LEU A 386 13.93 -43.61 36.55
CA LEU A 386 13.85 -44.11 35.17
C LEU A 386 15.21 -44.28 34.50
N LEU A 387 16.21 -43.48 34.89
CA LEU A 387 17.59 -43.57 34.40
C LEU A 387 18.44 -44.61 35.15
N GLU A 388 18.03 -45.02 36.35
CA GLU A 388 18.74 -45.97 37.24
C GLU A 388 18.15 -47.39 37.21
N ASN A 389 16.88 -47.58 36.84
CA ASN A 389 16.27 -48.90 36.77
C ASN A 389 16.55 -49.61 35.44
N ASP A 390 17.38 -50.65 35.48
CA ASP A 390 17.54 -51.64 34.41
C ASP A 390 16.34 -52.59 34.39
N ASN A 391 15.61 -52.58 33.27
CA ASN A 391 14.78 -53.68 32.80
C ASN A 391 14.84 -53.67 31.27
#